data_AF-X0RY94-F1
#
_entry.id   AF-X0RY94-F1
#
_cell.length_a   1.000
_cell.length_b   1.000
_cell.length_c   1.000
_cell.angle_alpha   90.00
_cell.angle_beta   90.00
_cell.angle_gamma   90.00
#
_symmetry.space_group_name_H-M   'P 1'
#
loop_
_entity.id
_entity.type
_entity.pdbx_description
1 polymer ?
#
loop_
_entity_poly.entity_id
_entity_poly.type
_entity_poly.pdbx_seq_one_letter_code
_entity_poly.pdbx_strand_id
1 'polypeptide(L)'
;IYFTHGHDDGDWILEQKMFRTGTGVFMTLGNNTSKDQKKIFGKFTSQDEYDFTKTIVPVKLVQYSDESLISRSQAKRLLSRVDKFKTVILDYEGVDSIGQAFADEIFRVFRMKNKDTDIYYMNANREVEGMITRTLLIG
;
A
#
# COMPACT_ATOMS: atom_id res chain seq x y z
N ILE A 1 -0.06 18.47 4.45
CA ILE A 1 -0.36 17.52 5.53
C ILE A 1 0.98 16.98 6.00
N TYR A 2 1.46 17.39 7.17
CA TYR A 2 2.68 16.88 7.77
C TYR A 2 2.29 15.89 8.88
N PHE A 3 2.82 14.67 8.81
CA PHE A 3 2.72 13.67 9.87
C PHE A 3 4.12 13.42 10.41
N THR A 4 4.30 13.58 11.71
CA THR A 4 5.51 13.20 12.44
C THR A 4 5.12 12.24 13.56
N HIS A 5 5.93 11.20 13.77
CA HIS A 5 5.84 10.34 14.95
C HIS A 5 7.21 10.41 15.62
N GLY A 6 7.26 11.00 16.83
CA GLY A 6 8.48 11.17 17.61
C GLY A 6 8.13 11.12 19.09
N HIS A 7 8.87 10.32 19.82
CA HIS A 7 8.78 10.16 21.28
C HIS A 7 9.71 11.21 21.91
N ASP A 8 9.12 12.10 22.74
CA ASP A 8 9.70 13.07 23.69
C ASP A 8 10.87 13.99 23.25
N ASP A 9 10.54 15.26 22.97
CA ASP A 9 10.87 16.45 23.81
C ASP A 9 11.07 17.73 22.96
N GLY A 10 10.17 18.71 23.14
CA GLY A 10 10.39 20.13 22.82
C GLY A 10 9.71 20.67 21.55
N ASP A 11 8.56 21.31 21.71
CA ASP A 11 7.89 22.10 20.65
C ASP A 11 8.66 23.40 20.37
N TRP A 12 9.06 23.60 19.12
CA TRP A 12 9.49 24.91 18.61
C TRP A 12 8.73 25.24 17.32
N ILE A 13 8.01 26.36 17.34
CA ILE A 13 7.36 26.95 16.16
C ILE A 13 8.35 27.94 15.54
N LEU A 14 8.84 27.64 14.33
CA LEU A 14 9.54 28.62 13.51
C LEU A 14 8.65 29.01 12.33
N GLU A 15 8.09 30.20 12.40
CA GLU A 15 7.36 30.82 11.30
C GLU A 15 8.30 31.58 10.35
N GLN A 16 7.86 31.71 9.09
CA GLN A 16 8.43 32.46 7.96
C GLN A 16 9.31 31.62 7.01
N LYS A 17 9.14 31.67 5.69
CA LYS A 17 8.43 32.64 4.81
C LYS A 17 8.10 31.91 3.50
N MET A 18 7.00 32.30 2.86
CA MET A 18 6.54 31.85 1.54
C MET A 18 7.68 31.54 0.55
N PHE A 19 7.62 30.42 -0.18
CA PHE A 19 7.57 30.39 -1.66
C PHE A 19 7.51 28.96 -2.26
N ARG A 20 6.57 28.82 -3.22
CA ARG A 20 6.46 27.88 -4.36
C ARG A 20 5.86 26.48 -4.13
N THR A 21 4.74 26.26 -4.83
CA THR A 21 4.10 24.98 -5.13
C THR A 21 5.09 23.99 -5.75
N GLY A 22 5.36 22.92 -5.02
CA GLY A 22 6.09 21.74 -5.43
C GLY A 22 5.98 20.67 -4.34
N THR A 23 6.25 19.41 -4.67
CA THR A 23 6.31 18.33 -3.69
C THR A 23 7.74 18.21 -3.17
N GLY A 24 7.98 18.61 -1.92
CA GLY A 24 9.23 18.33 -1.22
C GLY A 24 9.20 16.93 -0.60
N VAL A 25 10.17 16.09 -0.91
CA VAL A 25 10.37 14.80 -0.22
C VAL A 25 11.61 14.94 0.66
N PHE A 26 11.43 14.76 1.96
CA PHE A 26 12.51 14.78 2.94
C PHE A 26 12.74 13.35 3.45
N MET A 27 14.00 12.92 3.46
CA MET A 27 14.41 11.67 4.08
C MET A 27 15.35 12.00 5.23
N THR A 28 14.95 11.67 6.46
CA THR A 28 15.80 11.80 7.64
C THR A 28 16.25 10.41 8.05
N LEU A 29 17.56 10.19 8.07
CA LEU A 29 18.17 8.94 8.51
C LEU A 29 18.84 9.17 9.87
N GLY A 30 18.37 8.47 10.90
CA GLY A 30 19.05 8.45 12.19
C GLY A 30 20.35 7.66 12.09
N ASN A 31 21.49 8.36 12.08
CA ASN A 31 22.83 7.75 11.91
C ASN A 31 23.31 6.94 13.13
N ASN A 32 22.54 6.90 14.21
CA ASN A 32 22.90 6.19 15.42
C ASN A 32 21.76 5.28 15.89
N THR A 33 21.68 4.09 15.30
CA THR A 33 20.76 3.06 15.73
C THR A 33 21.50 1.73 15.75
N SER A 34 21.39 1.01 16.87
CA SER A 34 21.88 -0.36 17.07
C SER A 34 21.08 -1.40 16.27
N LYS A 35 20.55 -1.01 15.11
CA LYS A 35 19.80 -1.88 14.20
C LYS A 35 20.80 -2.57 13.28
N ASP A 36 21.07 -3.83 13.60
CA ASP A 36 21.79 -4.76 12.75
C ASP A 36 21.10 -4.85 11.38
N GLN A 37 21.82 -4.47 10.32
CA GLN A 37 21.34 -4.52 8.95
C GLN A 37 20.74 -5.91 8.65
N LYS A 38 21.36 -6.99 9.12
CA LYS A 38 20.86 -8.37 8.90
C LYS A 38 19.45 -8.59 9.42
N LYS A 39 19.06 -7.91 10.51
CA LYS A 39 17.75 -8.08 11.15
C LYS A 39 16.64 -7.30 10.43
N ILE A 40 16.97 -6.19 9.76
CA ILE A 40 16.02 -5.45 8.92
C ILE A 40 15.87 -6.18 7.58
N PHE A 41 16.97 -6.57 6.94
CA PHE A 41 16.95 -7.36 5.73
C PHE A 41 16.17 -8.68 5.96
N GLY A 42 16.44 -9.38 7.07
CA GLY A 42 15.74 -10.61 7.46
C GLY A 42 14.22 -10.51 7.59
N LYS A 43 13.67 -9.32 7.89
CA LYS A 43 12.20 -9.12 7.95
C LYS A 43 11.53 -9.08 6.58
N PHE A 44 12.32 -8.90 5.52
CA PHE A 44 11.84 -8.81 4.13
C PHE A 44 12.47 -9.87 3.22
N THR A 45 13.23 -10.83 3.77
CA THR A 45 13.89 -11.89 3.01
C THR A 45 13.52 -13.27 3.54
N SER A 46 13.01 -14.14 2.66
CA SER A 46 12.99 -15.59 2.89
C SER A 46 14.35 -16.15 2.43
N GLN A 47 14.87 -17.16 3.12
CA GLN A 47 16.28 -17.59 3.07
C GLN A 47 16.86 -18.00 1.69
N ASP A 48 16.07 -18.15 0.63
CA ASP A 48 16.53 -18.76 -0.62
C ASP A 48 16.58 -17.85 -1.86
N GLU A 49 16.03 -16.62 -1.83
CA GLU A 49 16.15 -15.68 -2.94
C GLU A 49 16.36 -14.25 -2.42
N TYR A 50 17.53 -13.67 -2.71
CA TYR A 50 17.85 -12.25 -2.51
C TYR A 50 17.10 -11.35 -3.51
N ASP A 51 15.84 -11.63 -3.77
CA ASP A 51 15.03 -10.88 -4.72
C ASP A 51 13.89 -10.21 -3.96
N PHE A 52 13.75 -8.89 -4.15
CA PHE A 52 12.71 -8.07 -3.52
C PHE A 52 11.35 -8.38 -4.16
N THR A 53 10.86 -9.59 -3.88
CA THR A 53 9.73 -10.22 -4.58
C THR A 53 8.39 -9.92 -3.94
N LYS A 54 8.38 -9.31 -2.74
CA LYS A 54 7.19 -9.02 -1.96
C LYS A 54 7.01 -7.53 -1.74
N THR A 55 5.78 -7.05 -1.92
CA THR A 55 5.40 -5.67 -1.63
C THR A 55 4.08 -5.59 -0.85
N ILE A 56 3.91 -4.52 -0.07
CA ILE A 56 2.65 -4.16 0.59
C ILE A 56 2.21 -2.81 0.02
N VAL A 57 0.99 -2.75 -0.50
CA VAL A 57 0.43 -1.55 -1.11
C VAL A 57 -0.80 -1.08 -0.33
N PRO A 58 -0.70 0.07 0.34
CA PRO A 58 -1.86 0.71 0.95
C PRO A 58 -2.85 1.14 -0.13
N VAL A 59 -4.02 0.52 -0.13
CA VAL A 59 -5.08 0.71 -1.13
C VAL A 59 -5.62 2.15 -1.08
N LYS A 60 -5.63 2.74 0.11
CA LYS A 60 -6.05 4.14 0.34
C LYS A 60 -5.26 5.16 -0.49
N LEU A 61 -4.04 4.84 -0.94
CA LEU A 61 -3.25 5.75 -1.80
C LEU A 61 -3.86 5.96 -3.19
N VAL A 62 -4.77 5.09 -3.61
CA VAL A 62 -5.49 5.20 -4.88
C VAL A 62 -6.80 5.96 -4.73
N GLN A 63 -7.22 6.22 -3.49
CA GLN A 63 -8.35 7.08 -3.20
C GLN A 63 -7.96 8.53 -3.54
N TYR A 64 -8.53 9.05 -4.62
CA TYR A 64 -8.45 10.47 -4.94
C TYR A 64 -9.61 11.16 -4.21
N SER A 65 -9.31 11.94 -3.18
CA SER A 65 -10.33 12.61 -2.34
C SER A 65 -11.26 11.60 -1.63
N ASP A 66 -12.45 12.03 -1.18
CA ASP A 66 -13.44 11.16 -0.52
C ASP A 66 -14.17 10.20 -1.49
N GLU A 67 -13.63 9.91 -2.68
CA GLU A 67 -14.26 8.98 -3.62
C GLU A 67 -14.13 7.54 -3.14
N SER A 68 -15.23 6.79 -3.18
CA SER A 68 -15.23 5.35 -2.92
C SER A 68 -14.52 4.58 -4.05
N LEU A 69 -13.84 3.49 -3.70
CA LEU A 69 -13.08 2.66 -4.66
C LEU A 69 -14.01 1.73 -5.45
N ILE A 70 -14.71 2.28 -6.44
CA ILE A 70 -15.80 1.57 -7.15
C ILE A 70 -15.34 1.02 -8.50
N SER A 71 -14.47 1.72 -9.22
CA SER A 71 -14.24 1.50 -10.65
C SER A 71 -13.08 0.55 -10.99
N ARG A 72 -13.14 -0.08 -12.17
CA ARG A 72 -12.03 -0.88 -12.71
C ARG A 72 -10.78 -0.06 -12.99
N SER A 73 -10.92 1.20 -13.41
CA SER A 73 -9.78 2.07 -13.71
C SER A 73 -8.95 2.36 -12.45
N GLN A 74 -9.60 2.56 -11.31
CA GLN A 74 -8.92 2.69 -10.01
C GLN A 74 -8.13 1.41 -9.67
N ALA A 75 -8.73 0.23 -9.84
CA ALA A 75 -8.04 -1.04 -9.62
C ALA A 75 -6.83 -1.23 -10.56
N LYS A 76 -6.99 -0.97 -11.87
CA LYS A 76 -5.88 -1.04 -12.83
C LYS A 76 -4.73 -0.11 -12.46
N ARG A 77 -5.04 1.08 -11.95
CA ARG A 77 -4.04 2.05 -11.52
C ARG A 77 -3.29 1.61 -10.25
N LEU A 78 -3.99 0.97 -9.31
CA LEU A 78 -3.36 0.34 -8.15
C LEU A 78 -2.37 -0.73 -8.61
N LEU A 79 -2.80 -1.57 -9.56
CA LEU A 79 -2.07 -2.74 -10.01
C LEU A 79 -0.93 -2.45 -10.99
N SER A 80 -0.99 -1.33 -11.73
CA SER A 80 0.05 -0.96 -12.70
C SER A 80 1.41 -0.62 -12.07
N ARG A 81 1.50 -0.62 -10.73
CA ARG A 81 2.72 -0.34 -9.98
C ARG A 81 3.33 -1.58 -9.34
N VAL A 82 2.68 -2.74 -9.47
CA VAL A 82 3.02 -3.94 -8.68
C VAL A 82 3.16 -5.22 -9.51
N ASP A 83 3.03 -5.14 -10.82
CA ASP A 83 3.19 -6.25 -11.77
C ASP A 83 4.60 -6.87 -11.77
N LYS A 84 5.59 -6.18 -11.20
CA LYS A 84 6.98 -6.66 -11.08
C LYS A 84 7.25 -7.52 -9.84
N PHE A 85 6.29 -7.64 -8.93
CA PHE A 85 6.46 -8.41 -7.69
C PHE A 85 5.84 -9.80 -7.83
N LYS A 86 6.50 -10.83 -7.27
CA LYS A 86 5.92 -12.19 -7.16
C LYS A 86 4.79 -12.24 -6.13
N THR A 87 4.85 -11.40 -5.10
CA THR A 87 3.83 -11.35 -4.04
C THR A 87 3.42 -9.90 -3.76
N VAL A 88 2.13 -9.63 -3.86
CA VAL A 88 1.52 -8.33 -3.59
C VAL A 88 0.52 -8.48 -2.46
N ILE A 89 0.68 -7.70 -1.40
CA ILE A 89 -0.29 -7.58 -0.32
C ILE A 89 -1.00 -6.24 -0.47
N LEU A 90 -2.32 -6.26 -0.59
CA LEU A 90 -3.15 -5.06 -0.59
C LEU A 90 -3.62 -4.77 0.83
N ASP A 91 -3.21 -3.62 1.35
CA ASP A 91 -3.57 -3.16 2.68
C ASP A 91 -4.78 -2.22 2.60
N TYR A 92 -5.92 -2.68 3.14
CA TYR A 92 -7.19 -1.97 3.12
C TYR A 92 -7.42 -1.10 4.37
N GLU A 93 -6.39 -0.84 5.17
CA GLU A 93 -6.50 0.05 6.33
C GLU A 93 -7.06 1.43 5.93
N GLY A 94 -8.14 1.82 6.61
CA GLY A 94 -8.82 3.10 6.37
C GLY A 94 -9.58 3.19 5.03
N VAL A 95 -9.90 2.05 4.40
CA VAL A 95 -10.84 1.92 3.28
C VAL A 95 -12.18 1.46 3.81
N ASP A 96 -13.22 2.29 3.65
CA ASP A 96 -14.55 1.98 4.16
C ASP A 96 -15.25 0.92 3.30
N SER A 97 -15.20 1.07 1.97
CA SER A 97 -15.86 0.15 1.05
C SER A 97 -15.16 0.08 -0.32
N ILE A 98 -15.42 -1.01 -1.04
CA ILE A 98 -15.00 -1.19 -2.44
C ILE A 98 -16.18 -1.66 -3.28
N GLY A 99 -16.21 -1.24 -4.55
CA GLY A 99 -17.21 -1.67 -5.50
C GLY A 99 -16.87 -3.02 -6.16
N GLN A 100 -17.90 -3.68 -6.69
CA GLN A 100 -17.74 -4.97 -7.37
C GLN A 100 -16.76 -4.89 -8.54
N ALA A 101 -16.84 -3.84 -9.35
CA ALA A 101 -15.96 -3.67 -10.50
C ALA A 101 -14.48 -3.53 -10.09
N PHE A 102 -14.21 -2.85 -8.98
CA PHE A 102 -12.87 -2.74 -8.39
C PHE A 102 -12.35 -4.10 -7.90
N ALA A 103 -13.16 -4.82 -7.11
CA ALA A 103 -12.79 -6.15 -6.60
C ALA A 103 -12.58 -7.16 -7.72
N ASP A 104 -13.46 -7.16 -8.73
CA ASP A 104 -13.41 -8.03 -9.90
C ASP A 104 -12.11 -7.88 -10.70
N GLU A 105 -11.68 -6.64 -10.91
CA GLU A 105 -10.44 -6.36 -11.63
C GLU A 105 -9.22 -6.92 -10.88
N ILE A 106 -9.19 -6.83 -9.55
CA ILE A 106 -8.05 -7.29 -8.73
C ILE A 106 -8.04 -8.81 -8.57
N PHE A 107 -9.13 -9.36 -8.05
CA PHE A 107 -9.14 -10.74 -7.56
C PHE A 107 -9.46 -11.76 -8.65
N ARG A 108 -10.03 -11.32 -9.79
CA ARG A 108 -10.30 -12.19 -10.94
C ARG A 108 -9.44 -11.81 -12.14
N VAL A 109 -9.63 -10.62 -12.71
CA VAL A 109 -9.00 -10.26 -14.00
C VAL A 109 -7.47 -10.22 -13.90
N PHE A 110 -6.93 -9.55 -12.88
CA PHE A 110 -5.48 -9.42 -12.72
C PHE A 110 -4.82 -10.76 -12.41
N ARG A 111 -5.39 -11.55 -11.48
CA ARG A 111 -4.89 -12.90 -11.18
C ARG A 111 -4.89 -13.83 -12.39
N MET A 112 -5.94 -13.77 -13.22
CA MET A 112 -5.99 -14.57 -14.46
C MET A 112 -4.90 -14.17 -15.46
N LYS A 113 -4.55 -12.89 -15.52
CA LYS A 113 -3.53 -12.36 -16.44
C LYS A 113 -2.10 -12.52 -15.92
N ASN A 114 -1.90 -12.53 -14.61
CA ASN A 114 -0.58 -12.57 -13.97
C ASN A 114 -0.52 -13.77 -13.03
N LYS A 115 -0.36 -14.98 -13.60
CA LYS A 115 -0.33 -16.23 -12.83
C LYS A 115 0.89 -16.37 -11.93
N ASP A 116 1.95 -15.61 -12.23
CA ASP A 116 3.20 -15.62 -11.48
C ASP A 116 3.22 -14.59 -10.33
N THR A 117 2.11 -13.84 -10.16
CA THR A 117 1.93 -12.87 -9.08
C THR A 117 0.83 -13.30 -8.13
N ASP A 118 1.20 -13.62 -6.90
CA ASP A 118 0.27 -13.89 -5.82
C ASP A 118 -0.27 -12.59 -5.23
N ILE A 119 -1.60 -12.45 -5.17
CA ILE A 119 -2.26 -11.31 -4.51
C ILE A 119 -2.87 -11.76 -3.18
N TYR A 120 -2.56 -11.06 -2.10
CA TYR A 120 -3.19 -11.19 -0.79
C TYR A 120 -3.79 -9.86 -0.33
N TYR A 121 -4.63 -9.89 0.70
CA TYR A 121 -5.16 -8.68 1.33
C TYR A 121 -5.00 -8.74 2.86
N MET A 122 -4.93 -7.57 3.49
CA MET A 122 -4.94 -7.40 4.94
C MET A 122 -5.71 -6.14 5.34
N ASN A 123 -6.06 -6.05 6.63
CA ASN A 123 -6.79 -4.92 7.22
C ASN A 123 -8.12 -4.60 6.51
N ALA A 124 -8.73 -5.60 5.86
CA ALA A 124 -10.04 -5.45 5.25
C ALA A 124 -11.11 -5.45 6.36
N ASN A 125 -12.00 -4.47 6.32
CA ASN A 125 -13.19 -4.49 7.17
C ASN A 125 -14.24 -5.48 6.61
N ARG A 126 -15.32 -5.70 7.36
CA ARG A 126 -16.39 -6.65 6.97
C ARG A 126 -17.04 -6.34 5.62
N GLU A 127 -17.20 -5.06 5.27
CA GLU A 127 -17.81 -4.65 4.00
C GLU A 127 -16.88 -4.99 2.83
N VAL A 128 -15.60 -4.65 2.96
CA VAL A 128 -14.55 -4.97 1.99
C VAL A 128 -14.40 -6.49 1.84
N GLU A 129 -14.27 -7.25 2.93
CA GLU A 129 -14.18 -8.71 2.90
C GLU A 129 -15.40 -9.35 2.23
N GLY A 130 -16.59 -8.84 2.52
CA GLY A 130 -17.85 -9.29 1.91
C GLY A 130 -17.84 -9.11 0.38
N MET A 131 -17.32 -7.98 -0.10
CA MET A 131 -17.20 -7.71 -1.54
C MET A 131 -16.13 -8.57 -2.21
N ILE A 132 -14.98 -8.78 -1.56
CA ILE A 132 -13.92 -9.66 -2.08
C ILE A 132 -14.45 -11.10 -2.20
N THR A 133 -15.04 -11.63 -1.13
CA THR A 133 -15.59 -12.99 -1.09
C THR A 133 -16.66 -13.19 -2.15
N ARG A 134 -17.60 -12.24 -2.27
CA ARG A 134 -18.65 -12.29 -3.29
C ARG A 134 -18.06 -12.34 -4.70
N THR A 135 -17.04 -11.55 -4.97
CA THR A 135 -16.35 -11.56 -6.28
C THR A 135 -15.74 -12.93 -6.59
N LEU A 136 -15.09 -13.55 -5.60
CA LEU A 136 -14.45 -14.86 -5.75
C LEU A 136 -15.45 -16.02 -5.91
N LEU A 137 -16.68 -15.89 -5.38
CA LEU A 137 -17.73 -16.90 -5.50
C LEU A 137 -18.51 -16.86 -6.82
N ILE A 138 -18.45 -15.74 -7.55
CA ILE A 138 -19.24 -15.52 -8.78
C ILE A 138 -18.46 -15.89 -10.06
N GLY A 139 -17.19 -16.32 -9.93
CA GLY A 139 -16.32 -16.74 -11.05
C GLY A 139 -15.92 -18.20 -10.95
#